data_AF-A0A2S6QPG3-F1
#
_entry.id   AF-A0A2S6QPG3-F1
#
_cell.length_a   1.000
_cell.length_b   1.000
_cell.length_c   1.000
_cell.angle_alpha   90.00
_cell.angle_beta   90.00
_cell.angle_gamma   90.00
#
_symmetry.space_group_name_H-M   'P 1'
#
loop_
_entity.id
_entity.type
_entity.pdbx_description
1 polymer ?
#
loop_
_entity_poly.entity_id
_entity_poly.type
_entity_poly.pdbx_seq_one_letter_code
_entity_poly.pdbx_strand_id
1 'polypeptide(L)'
;MSIFKSLSLVAVICVFSISSVLAGPANKIHPDKLVNAYLVVEKLSSDGNVNAVSNKKTMYSFLNEDQKNLVNKIITLNKSNGSNL
;
A
#
# COMPACT_ATOMS: atom_id res chain seq x y z
N MET A 1 24.12 -14.35 44.17
CA MET A 1 22.97 -13.97 43.34
C MET A 1 22.22 -15.25 43.00
N SER A 2 20.98 -15.44 43.48
CA SER A 2 20.29 -16.75 43.47
C SER A 2 19.89 -17.18 42.05
N ILE A 3 20.07 -18.47 41.72
CA ILE A 3 19.71 -19.08 40.42
C ILE A 3 18.26 -18.78 40.00
N PHE A 4 17.36 -18.63 40.98
CA PHE A 4 15.97 -18.25 40.77
C PHE A 4 15.81 -16.85 40.16
N LYS A 5 16.69 -15.89 40.49
CA LYS A 5 16.69 -14.55 39.89
C LYS A 5 17.11 -14.61 38.42
N SER A 6 18.09 -15.44 38.09
CA SER A 6 18.55 -15.62 36.71
C SER A 6 17.48 -16.29 35.84
N LEU A 7 16.77 -17.29 36.37
CA LEU A 7 15.70 -17.98 35.65
C LEU A 7 14.50 -17.06 35.37
N SER A 8 14.12 -16.24 36.35
CA SER A 8 13.06 -15.23 36.18
C SER A 8 13.42 -14.19 35.12
N LEU A 9 14.69 -13.76 35.08
CA LEU A 9 15.16 -12.79 34.08
C LEU A 9 15.11 -13.36 32.67
N VAL A 10 15.53 -14.62 32.50
CA VAL A 10 15.48 -15.33 31.21
C VAL A 10 14.03 -15.50 30.73
N ALA A 11 13.12 -15.86 31.63
CA ALA A 11 11.70 -16.01 31.29
C ALA A 11 11.09 -14.69 30.78
N VAL A 12 11.42 -13.56 31.43
CA VAL A 12 10.95 -12.24 31.02
C VAL A 12 11.49 -11.86 29.63
N ILE A 13 12.78 -12.11 29.36
CA ILE A 13 13.41 -11.82 28.06
C ILE A 13 12.77 -12.66 26.94
N CYS A 14 12.47 -13.93 27.20
CA CYS A 14 11.78 -14.79 26.25
C CYS A 14 10.41 -14.22 25.87
N VAL A 15 9.58 -13.82 26.85
CA VAL A 15 8.23 -13.27 26.58
C VAL A 15 8.27 -12.00 25.72
N PHE A 16 9.24 -11.11 25.95
CA PHE A 16 9.40 -9.91 25.12
C PHE A 16 9.88 -10.24 23.69
N SER A 17 10.69 -11.28 23.52
CA SER A 17 11.25 -11.68 22.21
C SER A 17 10.23 -12.34 21.28
N ILE A 18 9.24 -13.06 21.81
CA ILE A 18 8.14 -13.65 21.00
C ILE A 18 7.06 -12.62 20.63
N SER A 19 6.95 -11.53 21.38
CA SER A 19 5.92 -10.49 21.16
C SER A 19 6.14 -9.70 19.86
N SER A 20 7.40 -9.56 19.41
CA SER A 20 7.75 -8.83 18.18
C SER A 20 7.53 -9.64 16.90
N VAL A 21 7.39 -10.96 16.98
CA VAL A 21 7.09 -11.84 15.82
C VAL A 21 5.63 -11.67 15.35
N LEU A 22 4.72 -11.29 16.25
CA LEU A 22 3.29 -11.17 15.94
C LEU A 22 2.92 -9.87 15.22
N ALA A 23 3.81 -8.86 15.21
CA ALA A 23 3.57 -7.59 14.54
C ALA A 23 3.58 -7.70 12.99
N GLY A 24 4.03 -8.84 12.44
CA GLY A 24 4.18 -9.04 11.00
C GLY A 24 5.22 -8.07 10.39
N PRO A 25 5.61 -8.28 9.12
CA PRO A 25 6.50 -7.33 8.46
C PRO A 25 5.82 -5.96 8.37
N ALA A 26 6.48 -4.92 8.89
CA ALA A 26 6.05 -3.52 8.77
C ALA A 26 5.84 -3.08 7.32
N ASN A 27 6.43 -3.82 6.38
CA ASN A 27 6.33 -3.64 4.95
C ASN A 27 5.40 -4.68 4.32
N LYS A 28 4.15 -4.78 4.77
CA LYS A 28 3.12 -5.20 3.83
C LYS A 28 3.04 -4.07 2.84
N ILE A 29 3.41 -4.34 1.59
CA ILE A 29 3.11 -3.53 0.40
C ILE A 29 1.59 -3.37 0.41
N HIS A 30 1.10 -2.43 1.22
CA HIS A 30 -0.31 -2.12 1.24
C HIS A 30 -0.55 -1.58 -0.16
N PRO A 31 -1.42 -2.22 -0.98
CA PRO A 31 -1.80 -1.63 -2.23
C PRO A 31 -2.32 -0.24 -1.87
N ASP A 32 -1.58 0.75 -2.34
CA ASP A 32 -1.77 2.11 -1.90
C ASP A 32 -3.22 2.48 -2.23
N LYS A 33 -4.03 2.67 -1.18
CA LYS A 33 -5.48 2.77 -1.34
C LYS A 33 -5.85 3.95 -2.22
N LEU A 34 -5.04 5.01 -2.20
CA LEU A 34 -5.22 6.19 -3.04
C LEU A 34 -4.87 5.91 -4.50
N VAL A 35 -3.77 5.18 -4.75
CA VAL A 35 -3.40 4.71 -6.09
C VAL A 35 -4.52 3.84 -6.68
N ASN A 36 -4.98 2.84 -5.93
CA ASN A 36 -6.00 1.91 -6.44
C ASN A 36 -7.33 2.64 -6.70
N ALA A 37 -7.75 3.52 -5.77
CA ALA A 37 -8.94 4.34 -5.96
C ALA A 37 -8.81 5.24 -7.20
N TYR A 38 -7.64 5.84 -7.43
CA TYR A 38 -7.38 6.65 -8.62
C TYR A 38 -7.47 5.82 -9.91
N LEU A 39 -6.89 4.63 -9.96
CA LEU A 39 -6.95 3.75 -11.14
C LEU A 39 -8.39 3.33 -11.47
N VAL A 40 -9.23 3.08 -10.47
CA VAL A 40 -10.65 2.79 -10.68
C VAL A 40 -11.36 4.00 -11.28
N VAL A 41 -11.11 5.20 -10.74
CA VAL A 41 -11.71 6.43 -11.27
C VAL A 41 -11.19 6.76 -12.67
N GLU A 42 -9.92 6.48 -12.96
CA GLU A 42 -9.35 6.61 -14.30
C GLU A 42 -10.09 5.69 -15.28
N LYS A 43 -10.27 4.41 -14.93
CA LYS A 43 -10.99 3.45 -15.77
C LYS A 43 -12.44 3.88 -16.02
N LEU A 44 -13.16 4.23 -14.95
CA LEU A 44 -14.54 4.72 -15.06
C LEU A 44 -14.63 6.01 -15.89
N SER A 45 -13.64 6.90 -15.78
CA SER A 45 -13.59 8.12 -16.60
C SER A 45 -13.35 7.80 -18.07
N SER A 46 -12.49 6.82 -18.38
CA SER A 46 -12.23 6.36 -19.73
C SER A 46 -13.44 5.66 -20.35
N ASP A 47 -14.27 5.03 -19.52
CA ASP A 47 -15.52 4.37 -19.94
C ASP A 47 -16.69 5.37 -20.05
N GLY A 48 -16.46 6.67 -19.82
CA GLY A 48 -17.43 7.76 -20.03
C GLY A 48 -18.25 8.18 -18.80
N ASN A 49 -17.90 7.73 -17.60
CA ASN A 49 -18.61 8.14 -16.38
C ASN A 49 -18.27 9.61 -16.03
N VAL A 50 -19.26 10.50 -16.17
CA VAL A 50 -19.10 11.95 -15.95
C VAL A 50 -18.66 12.32 -14.53
N ASN A 51 -19.10 11.57 -13.52
CA ASN A 51 -18.70 11.79 -12.12
C ASN A 51 -17.24 11.37 -11.90
N ALA A 52 -16.80 10.31 -12.59
CA ALA A 52 -15.40 9.90 -12.55
C ALA A 52 -14.51 10.91 -13.28
N VAL A 53 -14.95 11.46 -14.41
CA VAL A 53 -14.24 12.53 -15.13
C VAL A 53 -14.03 13.76 -14.24
N SER A 54 -15.07 14.22 -13.54
CA SER A 54 -14.96 15.37 -12.63
C SER A 54 -14.03 15.08 -11.45
N ASN A 55 -14.09 13.88 -10.88
CA ASN A 55 -13.35 13.53 -9.67
C ASN A 55 -11.89 13.17 -9.94
N LYS A 56 -11.54 12.77 -11.17
CA LYS A 56 -10.18 12.33 -11.53
C LYS A 56 -9.12 13.36 -11.19
N LYS A 57 -9.33 14.63 -11.53
CA LYS A 57 -8.37 15.72 -11.28
C LYS A 57 -8.14 15.93 -9.78
N THR A 58 -9.20 15.95 -8.99
CA THR A 58 -9.14 16.11 -7.53
C THR A 58 -8.41 14.95 -6.89
N MET A 59 -8.74 13.70 -7.27
CA MET A 59 -8.07 12.53 -6.73
C MET A 59 -6.57 12.47 -7.10
N TYR A 60 -6.21 12.88 -8.31
CA TYR A 60 -4.80 12.99 -8.70
C TYR A 60 -4.01 13.96 -7.81
N SER A 61 -4.66 15.02 -7.32
CA SER A 61 -4.01 16.02 -6.46
C SER A 61 -3.69 15.51 -5.05
N PHE A 62 -4.36 14.44 -4.60
CA PHE A 62 -4.07 13.80 -3.31
C PHE A 62 -2.91 12.82 -3.38
N LEU A 63 -2.41 12.51 -4.58
CA LEU A 63 -1.26 11.63 -4.74
C LEU A 63 0.05 12.38 -4.48
N ASN A 64 1.00 11.72 -3.82
CA ASN A 64 2.39 12.15 -3.75
C ASN A 64 3.14 11.80 -5.05
N GLU A 65 4.38 12.27 -5.20
CA GLU A 65 5.14 12.07 -6.44
C GLU A 65 5.42 10.60 -6.77
N ASP A 66 5.73 9.76 -5.78
CA ASP A 66 5.96 8.33 -6.00
C ASP A 66 4.69 7.63 -6.49
N GLN A 67 3.54 7.96 -5.89
CA GLN A 67 2.23 7.45 -6.29
C GLN A 67 1.87 7.91 -7.71
N LYS A 68 2.11 9.19 -8.06
CA LYS A 68 1.88 9.73 -9.41
C LYS A 68 2.71 9.00 -10.45
N ASN A 69 4.01 8.79 -10.18
CA ASN A 69 4.90 8.04 -11.05
C ASN A 69 4.39 6.61 -11.29
N LEU A 70 3.91 5.98 -10.22
CA LEU A 70 3.37 4.62 -10.28
C LEU A 70 2.08 4.55 -11.11
N VAL A 71 1.09 5.43 -10.90
CA VAL A 71 -0.15 5.43 -11.70
C VAL A 71 0.13 5.75 -13.17
N ASN A 72 1.03 6.70 -13.46
CA ASN A 72 1.40 7.05 -14.84
C ASN A 72 2.06 5.87 -15.56
N LYS A 73 2.94 5.14 -14.88
CA LYS A 73 3.55 3.91 -15.41
C LYS A 73 2.49 2.86 -15.73
N ILE A 74 1.55 2.61 -14.82
CA ILE A 74 0.48 1.61 -15.01
C ILE A 74 -0.42 1.99 -16.18
N ILE A 75 -0.87 3.26 -16.25
CA ILE A 75 -1.73 3.75 -17.34
C ILE A 75 -1.01 3.62 -18.69
N THR A 76 0.27 3.97 -18.74
CA THR A 76 1.08 3.86 -19.96
C THR A 76 1.21 2.40 -20.42
N LEU A 77 1.49 1.48 -19.49
CA LEU A 77 1.56 0.04 -19.78
C LEU A 77 0.21 -0.50 -20.28
N ASN A 78 -0.90 -0.12 -19.66
CA ASN A 78 -2.24 -0.55 -20.07
C ASN A 78 -2.60 -0.04 -21.47
N LYS A 79 -2.24 1.21 -21.80
CA LYS A 79 -2.45 1.77 -23.15
C LYS A 79 -1.59 1.05 -24.20
N SER A 80 -0.34 0.71 -23.86
CA SER A 80 0.54 -0.08 -24.73
C SER A 80 -0.03 -1.48 -24.98
N ASN A 81 -0.55 -2.14 -23.95
CA ASN A 81 -1.12 -3.49 -24.09
C ASN A 81 -2.46 -3.49 -24.82
N GLY A 82 -3.30 -2.48 -24.61
CA GLY A 82 -4.59 -2.33 -25.31
C GLY A 82 -4.47 -1.94 -26.79
N SER A 83 -3.32 -1.41 -27.22
CA SER A 83 -3.06 -1.07 -28.63
C SER A 83 -2.51 -2.25 -29.46
N ASN A 84 -2.26 -3.40 -28.82
CA ASN A 84 -1.72 -4.62 -29.46
C ASN A 84 -2.79 -5.73 -29.65
N LEU A 85 -4.08 -5.36 -29.61
CA LEU A 85 -5.25 -6.18 -29.95
C LEU A 85 -6.04 -5.50 -31.06
#